data_AF-M4M7L7-F1
#
_entry.id   AF-M4M7L7-F1
#
_cell.length_a   1.000
_cell.length_b   1.000
_cell.length_c   1.000
_cell.angle_alpha   90.00
_cell.angle_beta   90.00
_cell.angle_gamma   90.00
#
_symmetry.space_group_name_H-M   'P 1'
#
loop_
_entity.id
_entity.type
_entity.pdbx_description
1 polymer ?
#
loop_
_entity_poly.entity_id
_entity_poly.type
_entity_poly.pdbx_seq_one_letter_code
_entity_poly.pdbx_strand_id
1 'polypeptide(L)'
;WWTQFYCILWRSWLSVLKDPMLVKVRLLQTAMVASLIGSIYFGQVLDQDGVMNINGSLFLFLTNMTFQNVFAVINVFSAELPVFLREKRSRLYRVDTYFLGKTIAELPLFIAVPFVFTSITYPMIGLKAGVSHYLTTLFIVTLVANVSTSFGYLISCASSS
;
A
#
# COMPACT_ATOMS: atom_id res chain seq x y z
N TRP A 1 11.57 -24.78 9.85
CA TRP A 1 10.76 -23.89 8.99
C TRP A 1 9.79 -23.05 9.81
N TRP A 2 8.79 -23.65 10.48
CA TRP A 2 7.81 -22.93 11.31
C TRP A 2 8.41 -22.05 12.41
N THR A 3 9.44 -22.53 13.12
CA THR A 3 10.11 -21.73 14.18
C THR A 3 10.83 -20.51 13.60
N GLN A 4 11.49 -20.65 12.45
CA GLN A 4 12.15 -19.55 11.74
C GLN A 4 11.12 -18.53 11.23
N PHE A 5 10.00 -19.01 10.69
CA PHE A 5 8.90 -18.18 10.24
C PHE A 5 8.33 -17.33 11.37
N TYR A 6 8.02 -17.96 12.50
CA TYR A 6 7.48 -17.27 13.67
C TYR A 6 8.44 -16.20 14.21
N CYS A 7 9.73 -16.51 14.34
CA CYS A 7 10.73 -15.55 14.80
C CYS A 7 10.88 -14.35 13.86
N ILE A 8 10.87 -14.56 12.54
CA ILE A 8 10.97 -13.48 11.56
C ILE A 8 9.70 -12.64 11.55
N LEU A 9 8.52 -13.27 11.59
CA LEU A 9 7.24 -12.59 11.66
C LEU A 9 7.18 -11.72 12.93
N TRP A 10 7.54 -12.25 14.09
CA TRP A 10 7.60 -11.48 15.32
C TRP A 10 8.57 -10.30 15.22
N ARG A 11 9.79 -10.51 14.67
CA ARG A 11 10.77 -9.44 14.46
C ARG A 11 10.24 -8.36 13.52
N SER A 12 9.66 -8.75 12.38
CA SER A 12 9.14 -7.83 11.37
C SER A 12 7.93 -7.07 11.90
N TRP A 13 7.01 -7.75 12.59
CA TRP A 13 5.87 -7.15 13.27
C TRP A 13 6.31 -6.11 14.32
N LEU A 14 7.30 -6.47 15.14
CA LEU A 14 7.84 -5.56 16.14
C LEU A 14 8.53 -4.36 15.48
N SER A 15 9.22 -4.55 14.36
CA SER A 15 9.85 -3.48 13.59
C SER A 15 8.80 -2.50 13.04
N VAL A 16 7.71 -3.02 12.47
CA VAL A 16 6.59 -2.22 11.97
C VAL A 16 5.90 -1.45 13.10
N LEU A 17 5.68 -2.09 14.26
CA LEU A 17 5.05 -1.44 15.42
C LEU A 17 5.97 -0.43 16.12
N LYS A 18 7.28 -0.71 16.20
CA LYS A 18 8.27 0.16 16.86
C LYS A 18 8.70 1.35 16.02
N ASP A 19 8.33 1.39 14.74
CA ASP A 19 8.56 2.53 13.86
C ASP A 19 7.25 3.32 13.59
N PRO A 20 6.61 3.89 14.63
CA PRO A 20 5.35 4.61 14.47
C PRO A 20 5.51 5.87 13.63
N MET A 21 6.73 6.40 13.48
CA MET A 21 7.00 7.57 12.66
C MET A 21 6.72 7.27 11.19
N LEU A 22 7.25 6.16 10.66
CA LEU A 22 7.02 5.75 9.28
C LEU A 22 5.53 5.54 8.99
N VAL A 23 4.82 4.86 9.89
CA VAL A 23 3.38 4.58 9.76
C VAL A 23 2.56 5.87 9.82
N LYS A 24 2.84 6.77 10.78
CA LYS A 24 2.15 8.06 10.91
C LYS A 24 2.36 8.94 9.69
N VAL A 25 3.60 9.06 9.21
CA VAL A 25 3.93 9.87 8.03
C VAL A 25 3.19 9.35 6.80
N ARG A 26 3.14 8.03 6.61
CA ARG A 26 2.38 7.43 5.50
C ARG A 26 0.90 7.73 5.59
N LEU A 27 0.28 7.50 6.75
CA LEU A 27 -1.15 7.75 6.94
C LEU A 27 -1.49 9.23 6.73
N LEU A 28 -0.65 10.14 7.25
CA LEU A 28 -0.84 11.58 7.09
C LEU A 28 -0.67 12.01 5.63
N GLN A 29 0.36 11.51 4.93
CA GLN A 29 0.57 11.79 3.51
C GLN A 29 -0.60 11.26 2.67
N THR A 30 -1.05 10.02 2.91
CA THR A 30 -2.21 9.44 2.23
C THR A 30 -3.47 10.27 2.48
N ALA A 31 -3.72 10.70 3.72
CA ALA A 31 -4.87 11.53 4.04
C ALA A 31 -4.81 12.90 3.34
N MET A 32 -3.63 13.54 3.28
CA MET A 32 -3.44 14.79 2.55
C MET A 32 -3.72 14.62 1.05
N VAL A 33 -3.15 13.61 0.41
CA VAL A 33 -3.36 13.35 -1.02
C VAL A 33 -4.82 12.97 -1.29
N ALA A 34 -5.44 12.15 -0.44
CA ALA A 34 -6.85 11.78 -0.53
C ALA A 34 -7.77 13.01 -0.49
N SER A 35 -7.49 13.93 0.42
CA SER A 35 -8.23 15.18 0.56
C SER A 35 -8.02 16.11 -0.62
N LEU A 36 -6.81 16.21 -1.16
CA LEU A 36 -6.54 17.03 -2.35
C LEU A 36 -7.32 16.52 -3.56
N ILE A 37 -7.24 15.21 -3.84
CA ILE A 37 -7.98 14.59 -4.93
C ILE A 37 -9.49 14.72 -4.71
N GLY A 38 -9.96 14.48 -3.48
CA GLY A 38 -11.37 14.64 -3.11
C GLY A 38 -11.88 16.06 -3.34
N SER A 39 -11.10 17.08 -3.01
CA SER A 39 -11.45 18.48 -3.23
C SER A 39 -11.49 18.87 -4.72
N ILE A 40 -10.59 18.33 -5.55
CA ILE A 40 -10.55 18.63 -7.00
C ILE A 40 -11.83 18.17 -7.70
N TYR A 41 -12.35 17.01 -7.32
CA TYR A 41 -13.52 16.37 -7.93
C TYR A 41 -14.81 16.55 -7.13
N PHE A 42 -14.83 17.52 -6.20
CA PHE A 42 -15.97 17.76 -5.33
C PHE A 42 -17.15 18.33 -6.11
N GLY A 43 -18.35 17.78 -5.90
CA GLY A 43 -19.60 18.34 -6.45
C GLY A 43 -19.82 18.08 -7.94
N GLN A 44 -19.38 16.93 -8.45
CA GLN A 44 -19.58 16.54 -9.84
C GLN A 44 -21.08 16.44 -10.21
N VAL A 45 -21.48 17.06 -11.32
CA VAL A 45 -22.81 16.89 -11.92
C VAL A 45 -22.78 15.73 -12.93
N LEU A 46 -23.82 14.91 -12.96
CA LEU A 46 -23.97 13.77 -13.88
C LEU A 46 -24.37 14.25 -15.28
N ASP A 47 -23.41 14.84 -16.00
CA ASP A 47 -23.52 15.17 -17.42
C ASP A 47 -22.42 14.43 -18.22
N GLN A 48 -22.39 14.55 -19.55
CA GLN A 48 -21.40 13.90 -20.40
C GLN A 48 -19.95 14.27 -20.01
N ASP A 49 -19.71 15.54 -19.67
CA ASP A 49 -18.43 16.00 -19.12
C ASP A 49 -18.17 15.44 -17.71
N GLY A 50 -19.22 15.27 -16.92
CA GLY A 50 -19.16 14.66 -15.59
C GLY A 50 -18.71 13.20 -15.62
N VAL A 51 -19.16 12.41 -16.61
CA VAL A 51 -18.72 11.02 -16.81
C VAL A 51 -17.22 10.97 -17.13
N MET A 52 -16.73 11.85 -18.02
CA MET A 52 -15.30 11.95 -18.32
C MET A 52 -14.50 12.31 -17.07
N ASN A 53 -15.01 13.26 -16.28
CA ASN A 53 -14.33 13.73 -15.09
C ASN A 53 -14.35 12.68 -13.95
N ILE A 54 -15.38 11.82 -13.85
CA ILE A 54 -15.38 10.63 -12.98
C ILE A 54 -14.34 9.60 -13.44
N ASN A 55 -14.21 9.36 -14.74
CA ASN A 55 -13.20 8.43 -15.23
C ASN A 55 -11.78 8.94 -14.93
N GLY A 56 -11.56 10.25 -15.12
CA GLY A 56 -10.32 10.92 -14.74
C GLY A 56 -10.01 10.81 -13.25
N SER A 57 -11.03 10.98 -12.39
CA SER A 57 -10.87 10.86 -10.94
C SER A 57 -10.50 9.43 -10.52
N LEU A 58 -11.13 8.41 -11.11
CA LEU A 58 -10.80 7.00 -10.88
C LEU A 58 -9.37 6.67 -11.33
N PHE A 59 -8.96 7.18 -12.48
CA PHE A 59 -7.59 7.00 -12.98
C PHE A 59 -6.56 7.64 -12.03
N LEU A 60 -6.79 8.88 -11.61
CA LEU A 60 -5.89 9.60 -10.70
C LEU A 60 -5.85 8.93 -9.32
N PHE A 61 -7.00 8.47 -8.84
CA PHE A 61 -7.16 7.72 -7.59
C PHE A 61 -6.33 6.43 -7.60
N LEU A 62 -6.48 5.59 -8.63
CA LEU A 62 -5.73 4.34 -8.74
C LEU A 62 -4.23 4.58 -8.92
N THR A 63 -3.86 5.54 -9.78
CA THR A 63 -2.46 5.84 -10.10
C THR A 63 -1.70 6.41 -8.91
N ASN A 64 -2.31 7.32 -8.14
CA ASN A 64 -1.68 7.82 -6.91
C ASN A 64 -1.49 6.69 -5.90
N MET A 65 -2.48 5.82 -5.76
CA MET A 65 -2.43 4.72 -4.83
C MET A 65 -1.34 3.70 -5.20
N THR A 66 -1.21 3.35 -6.48
CA THR A 66 -0.16 2.43 -6.94
C THR A 66 1.23 3.01 -6.71
N PHE A 67 1.47 4.26 -7.13
CA PHE A 67 2.77 4.91 -6.94
C PHE A 67 3.13 5.07 -5.47
N GLN A 68 2.19 5.51 -4.63
CA GLN A 68 2.45 5.67 -3.21
C GLN A 68 2.89 4.35 -2.56
N ASN A 69 2.26 3.22 -2.91
CA ASN A 69 2.62 1.89 -2.40
C ASN A 69 3.95 1.39 -2.98
N VAL A 70 4.22 1.58 -4.27
CA VAL A 70 5.48 1.16 -4.90
C VAL A 70 6.67 1.90 -4.27
N PHE A 71 6.63 3.23 -4.20
CA PHE A 71 7.71 4.03 -3.62
C PHE A 71 7.93 3.70 -2.15
N ALA A 72 6.85 3.49 -1.41
CA ALA A 72 6.87 3.04 -0.03
C ALA A 72 7.66 1.74 0.14
N VAL A 73 7.32 0.70 -0.62
CA VAL A 73 7.99 -0.60 -0.52
C VAL A 73 9.45 -0.49 -0.96
N ILE A 74 9.71 0.26 -2.04
CA ILE A 74 11.06 0.40 -2.57
C ILE A 74 11.99 1.01 -1.52
N ASN A 75 11.58 2.10 -0.87
CA ASN A 75 12.43 2.75 0.13
C ASN A 75 12.74 1.86 1.34
N VAL A 76 11.72 1.16 1.86
CA VAL A 76 11.88 0.30 3.05
C VAL A 76 12.70 -0.95 2.70
N PHE A 77 12.33 -1.64 1.63
CA PHE A 77 12.98 -2.90 1.27
C PHE A 77 14.41 -2.69 0.78
N SER A 78 14.70 -1.64 0.01
CA SER A 78 16.07 -1.34 -0.43
C SER A 78 16.99 -1.00 0.75
N ALA A 79 16.48 -0.35 1.81
CA ALA A 79 17.25 -0.09 3.03
C ALA A 79 17.57 -1.39 3.82
N GLU A 80 16.67 -2.36 3.82
CA GLU A 80 16.86 -3.64 4.51
C GLU A 80 17.63 -4.69 3.69
N LEU A 81 17.64 -4.56 2.36
CA LEU A 81 18.26 -5.50 1.43
C LEU A 81 19.73 -5.85 1.73
N PRO A 82 20.64 -4.90 2.06
CA PRO A 82 22.03 -5.25 2.38
C PRO A 82 22.16 -6.13 3.63
N VAL A 83 21.31 -5.91 4.63
CA VAL A 83 21.26 -6.74 5.85
C VAL A 83 20.78 -8.14 5.49
N PHE A 84 19.72 -8.24 4.68
CA PHE A 84 19.20 -9.51 4.20
C PHE A 84 20.25 -10.31 3.40
N LEU A 85 20.98 -9.67 2.49
CA LEU A 85 22.04 -10.34 1.70
C LEU A 85 23.18 -10.87 2.59
N ARG A 86 23.55 -10.12 3.64
CA ARG A 86 24.53 -10.56 4.64
C ARG A 86 24.02 -11.76 5.42
N GLU A 87 22.79 -11.71 5.92
CA GLU A 87 22.16 -12.80 6.70
C GLU A 87 21.97 -14.07 5.83
N LYS A 88 21.63 -13.92 4.55
CA LYS A 88 21.52 -15.00 3.57
C LYS A 88 22.88 -15.66 3.30
N ARG A 89 23.97 -14.90 3.16
CA ARG A 89 25.32 -15.44 2.96
C ARG A 89 25.77 -16.29 4.15
N SER A 90 25.37 -15.93 5.37
CA SER A 90 25.59 -16.71 6.60
C SER A 90 24.63 -17.90 6.78
N ARG A 91 23.72 -18.16 5.83
CA ARG A 91 22.70 -19.23 5.87
C ARG A 91 21.82 -19.21 7.13
N LEU A 92 21.54 -18.03 7.69
CA LEU A 92 20.76 -17.88 8.91
C LEU A 92 19.27 -18.26 8.71
N TYR A 93 18.71 -18.03 7.53
CA TYR A 93 17.32 -18.39 7.20
C TYR A 93 17.08 -18.54 5.68
N ARG A 94 15.98 -19.22 5.32
CA ARG A 94 15.52 -19.38 3.93
C ARG A 94 14.82 -18.11 3.43
N VAL A 95 14.96 -17.83 2.14
CA VAL A 95 14.34 -16.67 1.47
C VAL A 95 12.82 -16.73 1.54
N ASP A 96 12.24 -17.92 1.30
CA ASP A 96 10.78 -18.13 1.30
C ASP A 96 10.15 -17.75 2.65
N THR A 97 10.82 -18.13 3.73
CA THR A 97 10.37 -17.87 5.10
C THR A 97 10.43 -16.39 5.45
N TYR A 98 11.44 -15.67 4.93
CA TYR A 98 11.57 -14.23 5.10
C TYR A 98 10.49 -13.47 4.34
N PHE A 99 10.28 -13.80 3.06
CA PHE A 99 9.30 -13.14 2.21
C PHE A 99 7.89 -13.28 2.81
N LEU A 100 7.46 -14.50 3.12
CA LEU A 100 6.14 -14.73 3.70
C LEU A 100 5.97 -14.05 5.07
N GLY A 101 7.00 -14.12 5.93
CA GLY A 101 6.96 -13.50 7.25
C GLY A 101 6.81 -11.98 7.18
N LYS A 102 7.54 -11.35 6.25
CA LYS A 102 7.47 -9.89 6.03
C LYS A 102 6.14 -9.46 5.41
N THR A 103 5.67 -10.16 4.36
CA THR A 103 4.39 -9.84 3.72
C THR A 103 3.23 -9.92 4.71
N ILE A 104 3.20 -10.93 5.59
CA ILE A 104 2.15 -11.07 6.60
C ILE A 104 2.25 -9.98 7.68
N ALA A 105 3.47 -9.59 8.07
CA ALA A 105 3.66 -8.52 9.04
C ALA A 105 3.23 -7.14 8.50
N GLU A 106 3.41 -6.88 7.20
CA GLU A 106 3.03 -5.61 6.56
C GLU A 106 1.57 -5.58 6.07
N LEU A 107 0.90 -6.73 6.02
CA LEU A 107 -0.49 -6.88 5.58
C LEU A 107 -1.49 -5.88 6.23
N PRO A 108 -1.45 -5.62 7.55
CA PRO A 108 -2.37 -4.66 8.17
C PRO A 108 -2.20 -3.25 7.63
N LEU A 109 -0.97 -2.84 7.32
CA LEU A 109 -0.69 -1.53 6.72
C LEU A 109 -1.22 -1.46 5.29
N PHE A 110 -1.06 -2.54 4.52
CA PHE A 110 -1.60 -2.62 3.16
C PHE A 110 -3.12 -2.65 3.10
N ILE A 111 -3.82 -2.91 4.21
CA ILE A 111 -5.28 -2.76 4.31
C ILE A 111 -5.64 -1.38 4.85
N ALA A 112 -4.95 -0.90 5.89
CA ALA A 112 -5.26 0.36 6.56
C ALA A 112 -5.07 1.58 5.65
N VAL A 113 -4.00 1.61 4.85
CA VAL A 113 -3.71 2.75 3.96
C VAL A 113 -4.78 2.90 2.86
N PRO A 114 -5.15 1.85 2.09
CA PRO A 114 -6.28 1.92 1.16
C PRO A 114 -7.60 2.27 1.81
N PHE A 115 -7.84 1.76 3.02
CA PHE A 115 -9.06 2.03 3.75
C PHE A 115 -9.20 3.52 4.05
N VAL A 116 -8.16 4.15 4.59
CA VAL A 116 -8.14 5.60 4.86
C VAL A 116 -8.31 6.38 3.56
N PHE A 117 -7.55 6.06 2.52
CA PHE A 117 -7.64 6.74 1.23
C PHE A 117 -9.05 6.68 0.62
N THR A 118 -9.62 5.47 0.55
CA THR A 118 -10.95 5.25 -0.02
C THR A 118 -12.05 5.88 0.84
N SER A 119 -11.92 5.83 2.16
CA SER A 119 -12.90 6.42 3.09
C SER A 119 -13.05 7.93 2.94
N ILE A 120 -11.97 8.64 2.57
CA ILE A 120 -11.98 10.10 2.37
C ILE A 120 -12.43 10.44 0.94
N THR A 121 -11.81 9.80 -0.05
CA THR A 121 -12.00 10.21 -1.46
C THR A 121 -13.33 9.75 -2.04
N TYR A 122 -13.85 8.57 -1.64
CA TYR A 122 -15.11 8.03 -2.15
C TYR A 122 -16.34 8.94 -1.89
N PRO A 123 -16.58 9.42 -0.65
CA PRO A 123 -17.69 10.35 -0.41
C PRO A 123 -17.46 11.72 -1.04
N MET A 124 -16.22 12.21 -1.14
CA MET A 124 -15.94 13.54 -1.69
C MET A 124 -16.18 13.62 -3.21
N ILE A 125 -15.87 12.57 -3.96
CA ILE A 125 -16.15 12.51 -5.41
C ILE A 125 -17.65 12.34 -5.68
N GLY A 126 -18.44 11.89 -4.70
CA GLY A 126 -19.87 11.65 -4.89
C GLY A 126 -20.15 10.39 -5.73
N LEU A 127 -19.35 9.33 -5.58
CA LEU A 127 -19.64 8.04 -6.23
C LEU A 127 -20.96 7.45 -5.73
N LYS A 128 -21.47 6.47 -6.48
CA LYS A 128 -22.74 5.80 -6.21
C LYS A 128 -22.86 5.37 -4.74
N ALA A 129 -23.83 5.96 -4.04
CA ALA A 129 -24.12 5.60 -2.66
C ALA A 129 -24.54 4.13 -2.55
N GLY A 130 -23.88 3.38 -1.67
CA GLY A 130 -24.19 1.98 -1.40
C GLY A 130 -23.03 1.26 -0.72
N VAL A 131 -23.33 0.57 0.39
CA VAL A 131 -22.31 -0.17 1.16
C VAL A 131 -21.68 -1.27 0.31
N SER A 132 -22.46 -1.94 -0.53
CA SER A 132 -21.95 -2.95 -1.47
C SER A 132 -20.93 -2.37 -2.43
N HIS A 133 -21.23 -1.24 -3.07
CA HIS A 133 -20.33 -0.58 -4.01
C HIS A 133 -19.05 -0.09 -3.35
N TYR A 134 -19.15 0.49 -2.14
CA TYR A 134 -17.98 0.89 -1.35
C TYR A 134 -17.08 -0.31 -1.02
N LEU A 135 -17.65 -1.43 -0.57
CA LEU A 135 -16.90 -2.65 -0.24
C LEU A 135 -16.20 -3.24 -1.47
N THR A 136 -16.87 -3.27 -2.63
CA THR A 136 -16.26 -3.75 -3.88
C THR A 136 -15.08 -2.86 -4.28
N THR A 137 -15.23 -1.54 -4.19
CA THR A 137 -14.12 -0.61 -4.46
C THR A 137 -12.97 -0.81 -3.49
N LEU A 138 -13.25 -0.90 -2.19
CA LEU A 138 -12.22 -1.13 -1.16
C LEU A 138 -11.45 -2.44 -1.42
N PHE A 139 -12.16 -3.51 -1.80
CA PHE A 139 -11.56 -4.79 -2.14
C PHE A 139 -10.63 -4.66 -3.36
N ILE A 140 -11.10 -4.04 -4.44
CA ILE A 140 -10.29 -3.81 -5.65
C ILE A 140 -9.04 -3.00 -5.32
N VAL A 141 -9.15 -1.92 -4.55
CA VAL A 141 -8.01 -1.07 -4.20
C VAL A 141 -7.01 -1.83 -3.33
N THR A 142 -7.48 -2.68 -2.41
CA THR A 142 -6.61 -3.54 -1.60
C THR A 142 -5.86 -4.55 -2.48
N LEU A 143 -6.52 -5.15 -3.48
CA LEU A 143 -5.83 -6.01 -4.45
C LEU A 143 -4.79 -5.23 -5.25
N VAL A 144 -5.14 -4.04 -5.74
CA VAL A 144 -4.21 -3.16 -6.47
C VAL A 144 -3.00 -2.80 -5.60
N ALA A 145 -3.19 -2.51 -4.31
CA ALA A 145 -2.10 -2.27 -3.38
C ALA A 145 -1.19 -3.50 -3.20
N ASN A 146 -1.75 -4.71 -3.12
CA ASN A 146 -0.97 -5.95 -3.06
C ASN A 146 -0.17 -6.22 -4.35
N VAL A 147 -0.75 -5.93 -5.51
CA VAL A 147 -0.03 -6.02 -6.79
C VAL A 147 1.09 -4.98 -6.86
N SER A 148 0.82 -3.74 -6.48
CA SER A 148 1.78 -2.64 -6.47
C SER A 148 2.98 -2.92 -5.56
N THR A 149 2.74 -3.46 -4.37
CA THR A 149 3.79 -3.82 -3.41
C THR A 149 4.65 -4.97 -3.94
N SER A 150 4.04 -5.97 -4.58
CA SER A 150 4.75 -7.06 -5.27
C SER A 150 5.67 -6.54 -6.37
N PHE A 151 5.19 -5.60 -7.20
CA PHE A 151 6.03 -4.90 -8.17
C PHE A 151 7.14 -4.10 -7.52
N GLY A 152 6.87 -3.41 -6.39
CA GLY A 152 7.88 -2.70 -5.61
C GLY A 152 9.02 -3.61 -5.14
N TYR A 153 8.71 -4.78 -4.59
CA TYR A 153 9.74 -5.74 -4.19
C TYR A 153 10.57 -6.25 -5.39
N LEU A 154 9.91 -6.51 -6.53
CA LEU A 154 10.59 -6.93 -7.75
C LEU A 154 11.58 -5.87 -8.23
N ILE A 155 11.16 -4.61 -8.27
CA ILE A 155 12.01 -3.47 -8.68
C ILE A 155 13.18 -3.30 -7.71
N SER A 156 12.94 -3.36 -6.39
CA SER A 156 14.02 -3.25 -5.41
C SER A 156 15.07 -4.36 -5.53
N CYS A 157 14.64 -5.59 -5.81
CA CYS A 157 15.59 -6.69 -6.05
C CYS A 157 16.38 -6.48 -7.35
N ALA A 158 15.73 -5.99 -8.41
CA ALA A 158 16.39 -5.74 -9.69
C ALA A 158 17.38 -4.57 -9.64
N SER A 159 17.06 -3.52 -8.89
CA SER A 159 17.88 -2.31 -8.78
C SER A 159 19.12 -2.47 -7.88
N SER A 160 19.30 -3.59 -7.18
CA SER A 160 20.42 -3.79 -6.26
C SER A 160 21.70 -4.30 -6.94
N SER A 161 21.89 -3.95 -8.21
CA SER A 161 23.14 -4.17 -8.95
C SER A 161 24.08 -2.99 -8.76
#